data_AF-A0A1B6NPN2-F1
#
_entry.id   AF-A0A1B6NPN2-F1
#
_cell.length_a   1.000
_cell.length_b   1.000
_cell.length_c   1.000
_cell.angle_alpha   90.00
_cell.angle_beta   90.00
_cell.angle_gamma   90.00
#
_symmetry.space_group_name_H-M   'P 1'
#
loop_
_entity.id
_entity.type
_entity.pdbx_description
1 polymer ?
#
loop_
_entity_poly.entity_id
_entity_poly.type
_entity_poly.pdbx_seq_one_letter_code
_entity_poly.pdbx_strand_id
1 'polypeptide(L)' 'MDLKSGRSDAVLAEKVSAKSWLADNKEGFGIVGDEIDNDDNIAIAVRKGDGLKAEFDKALSEIRSNGELARLEQQNFGQ' A
#
# COMPACT_ATOMS: atom_id res chain seq x y z
N MET A 1 16.30 14.49 -5.27
CA MET A 1 14.85 14.26 -5.25
C MET A 1 14.13 15.59 -5.29
N ASP A 2 13.07 15.71 -6.09
CA ASP A 2 12.29 16.95 -6.31
C ASP A 2 11.90 17.68 -5.02
N LEU A 3 11.35 16.97 -4.03
CA LEU A 3 11.00 17.50 -2.71
C LEU A 3 12.20 18.18 -2.02
N LYS A 4 13.34 17.47 -1.90
CA LYS A 4 14.56 18.01 -1.26
C LYS A 4 15.16 19.19 -2.01
N SER A 5 15.00 19.22 -3.34
CA SER A 5 15.48 20.34 -4.16
C SER A 5 14.51 21.52 -4.25
N GLY A 6 13.32 21.43 -3.65
CA GLY A 6 12.28 22.45 -3.76
C GLY A 6 11.61 22.54 -5.14
N ARG A 7 11.72 21.49 -5.97
CA ARG A 7 11.04 21.40 -7.27
C ARG A 7 9.58 20.94 -7.14
N SER A 8 9.22 20.37 -5.99
CA SER A 8 7.85 20.02 -5.63
C SER A 8 7.63 20.34 -4.16
N ASP A 9 6.46 20.88 -3.84
CA ASP A 9 6.09 21.22 -2.46
C ASP A 9 5.51 20.02 -1.69
N ALA A 10 4.87 19.09 -2.40
CA ALA A 10 4.24 17.90 -1.83
C ALA A 10 4.24 16.74 -2.82
N VAL A 11 4.05 15.53 -2.30
CA VAL A 11 3.82 14.30 -3.07
C VAL A 11 2.55 13.64 -2.52
N LEU A 12 1.61 13.32 -3.41
CA LEU A 12 0.50 12.42 -3.09
C LEU A 12 0.99 10.98 -3.29
N ALA A 13 0.89 10.16 -2.25
CA ALA A 13 1.38 8.79 -2.25
C ALA A 13 0.51 7.88 -1.38
N GLU A 14 0.57 6.59 -1.69
CA GLU A 14 0.01 5.53 -0.85
C GLU A 14 0.53 5.62 0.58
N LYS A 15 -0.37 5.46 1.56
CA LYS A 15 -0.08 5.65 2.99
C LYS A 15 1.08 4.80 3.48
N VAL A 16 1.13 3.53 3.09
CA VAL A 16 2.19 2.60 3.51
C VAL A 16 3.54 3.01 2.93
N SER A 17 3.58 3.33 1.63
CA SER A 17 4.79 3.77 0.95
C SER A 17 5.29 5.12 1.49
N ALA A 18 4.38 6.06 1.76
CA ALA A 18 4.72 7.37 2.33
C ALA A 18 5.31 7.23 3.74
N LYS A 19 4.71 6.39 4.60
CA LYS A 19 5.23 6.11 5.95
C LYS A 19 6.59 5.42 5.91
N SER A 20 6.77 4.44 5.04
CA SER A 20 8.05 3.74 4.86
C SER A 20 9.15 4.70 4.39
N TRP A 21 8.87 5.54 3.40
CA TRP A 21 9.84 6.54 2.93
C TRP A 21 10.19 7.56 4.01
N LEU A 22 9.20 8.03 4.78
CA LEU A 22 9.41 9.02 5.85
C LEU A 22 10.25 8.46 7.00
N ALA A 23 10.17 7.16 7.30
CA ALA A 23 10.98 6.53 8.34
C ALA A 23 12.49 6.74 8.10
N ASP A 24 12.92 6.69 6.83
CA ASP A 24 14.31 6.91 6.42
C ASP A 24 14.64 8.38 6.13
N ASN A 25 13.63 9.24 5.95
CA ASN A 25 13.77 10.63 5.48
C ASN A 25 13.10 11.65 6.41
N LYS A 26 13.10 11.42 7.73
CA LYS A 26 12.41 12.27 8.73
C LYS A 26 12.91 13.72 8.83
N GLU A 27 14.13 14.00 8.38
CA GLU A 27 14.73 15.33 8.50
C GLU A 27 14.17 16.27 7.43
N GLY A 28 13.39 17.26 7.87
CA GLY A 28 12.82 18.29 6.98
C GLY A 28 11.57 17.86 6.20
N PHE A 29 11.04 16.66 6.44
CA PHE A 29 9.83 16.16 5.79
C PHE A 29 8.83 15.63 6.81
N GLY A 30 7.56 15.58 6.41
CA GLY A 30 6.46 15.04 7.22
C GLY A 30 5.22 14.74 6.38
N ILE A 31 4.26 14.05 6.98
CA ILE A 31 2.91 13.90 6.41
C ILE A 31 2.13 15.18 6.73
N VAL A 32 1.41 15.69 5.73
CA VAL A 32 0.60 16.91 5.84
C VAL A 32 -0.86 16.61 5.51
N GLY A 33 -1.76 17.16 6.34
CA GLY A 33 -3.20 17.00 6.18
C GLY A 33 -3.75 15.66 6.68
N ASP A 34 -5.07 15.52 6.55
CA ASP A 34 -5.78 14.29 6.84
C ASP A 34 -5.65 13.30 5.68
N GLU A 35 -5.89 12.02 5.98
CA GLU A 35 -5.93 10.96 4.96
C GLU A 35 -7.05 11.22 3.95
N ILE A 36 -6.73 11.04 2.67
CA ILE A 36 -7.72 10.98 1.60
C ILE A 36 -8.12 9.52 1.47
N ASP A 37 -9.21 9.15 2.12
CA ASP A 37 -9.79 7.81 2.05
C ASP A 37 -10.95 7.80 1.06
N ASN A 38 -10.85 6.96 0.04
CA ASN A 38 -11.86 6.75 -1.00
C ASN A 38 -12.42 5.32 -0.98
N ASP A 39 -12.25 4.57 0.11
CA ASP A 39 -12.65 3.16 0.25
C ASP A 39 -12.07 2.28 -0.87
N ASP A 40 -10.83 2.56 -1.26
CA ASP A 40 -10.13 1.77 -2.26
C ASP A 40 -9.59 0.46 -1.68
N ASN A 41 -9.22 -0.44 -2.59
CA ASN A 41 -8.77 -1.78 -2.24
C ASN A 41 -7.59 -2.17 -3.12
N ILE A 42 -6.61 -2.85 -2.53
CA ILE A 42 -5.50 -3.46 -3.26
C ILE A 42 -5.94 -4.84 -3.78
N ALA A 43 -5.75 -5.07 -5.09
CA ALA A 43 -6.25 -6.26 -5.76
C ALA A 43 -5.24 -6.85 -6.76
N ILE A 44 -5.46 -8.12 -7.11
CA ILE A 44 -4.77 -8.79 -8.21
C ILE A 44 -5.55 -8.53 -9.50
N ALA A 45 -4.93 -7.85 -10.45
CA ALA A 45 -5.52 -7.63 -11.77
C ALA A 45 -5.33 -8.86 -12.66
N VAL A 46 -6.41 -9.29 -13.32
CA VAL A 46 -6.40 -10.34 -14.37
C VAL A 46 -7.09 -9.81 -15.62
N ARG A 47 -6.87 -10.47 -16.77
CA ARG A 47 -7.58 -10.11 -18.01
C ARG A 47 -9.08 -10.31 -17.84
N LYS A 48 -9.87 -9.52 -18.58
CA LYS A 48 -11.33 -9.69 -18.61
C LYS A 48 -11.69 -11.08 -19.14
N GLY A 49 -12.47 -11.83 -18.36
CA GLY A 49 -12.88 -13.20 -18.70
C GLY A 49 -11.81 -14.27 -18.45
N ASP A 50 -10.71 -13.93 -17.78
CA ASP A 50 -9.64 -14.90 -17.48
C ASP A 50 -10.11 -15.90 -16.41
N GLY A 51 -9.91 -17.19 -16.68
CA GLY A 51 -10.30 -18.29 -15.79
C GLY A 51 -9.55 -18.28 -14.45
N LEU A 52 -8.37 -17.66 -14.40
CA LEU A 52 -7.55 -17.56 -13.19
C LEU A 52 -8.20 -16.73 -12.07
N LYS A 53 -9.19 -15.88 -12.39
CA LYS A 53 -9.85 -15.04 -11.39
C LYS A 53 -10.36 -15.87 -10.21
N ALA A 54 -11.07 -16.96 -10.50
CA ALA A 54 -11.68 -17.78 -9.46
C ALA A 54 -10.64 -18.48 -8.58
N GLU A 55 -9.51 -18.87 -9.16
CA GLU A 55 -8.40 -19.49 -8.43
C GLU A 55 -7.72 -18.48 -7.48
N PHE A 56 -7.47 -17.26 -7.95
CA PHE A 56 -6.93 -16.18 -7.10
C PHE A 56 -7.90 -15.78 -5.99
N ASP A 57 -9.19 -15.62 -6.28
CA ASP A 57 -10.20 -15.29 -5.27
C ASP A 57 -10.23 -16.36 -4.15
N LYS A 58 -10.16 -17.65 -4.54
CA LYS A 58 -10.12 -18.76 -3.59
C LYS A 58 -8.85 -18.72 -2.75
N ALA A 59 -7.68 -18.58 -3.37
CA ALA A 59 -6.41 -18.51 -2.66
C ALA A 59 -6.35 -17.31 -1.70
N LEU A 60 -6.84 -16.14 -2.13
CA LEU A 60 -6.94 -14.95 -1.27
C LEU A 60 -7.87 -15.18 -0.07
N SER A 61 -9.00 -15.86 -0.28
CA SER A 61 -9.91 -16.22 0.81
C SER A 61 -9.25 -17.17 1.81
N GLU A 62 -8.51 -18.17 1.32
CA GLU A 62 -7.79 -19.13 2.16
C GLU A 62 -6.73 -18.44 3.02
N ILE A 63 -5.85 -17.61 2.44
CA ILE A 63 -4.79 -16.91 3.21
C ILE A 63 -5.34 -15.85 4.17
N ARG A 64 -6.52 -15.28 3.90
CA ARG A 64 -7.21 -14.40 4.84
C ARG A 64 -7.76 -15.21 6.01
N SER A 65 -8.45 -16.31 5.72
CA SER A 65 -9.12 -17.13 6.73
C SER A 65 -8.15 -17.81 7.70
N ASN A 66 -6.96 -18.19 7.23
CA ASN A 66 -5.96 -18.88 8.04
C ASN A 66 -4.94 -17.93 8.71
N GLY A 67 -5.09 -16.61 8.53
CA GLY A 67 -4.22 -15.59 9.13
C GLY A 67 -2.87 -15.38 8.43
N GLU A 68 -2.58 -16.09 7.34
CA GLU A 68 -1.31 -15.96 6.62
C GLU A 68 -1.14 -14.56 6.01
N LEU A 69 -2.22 -13.96 5.49
CA LEU A 69 -2.15 -12.59 4.97
C LEU A 69 -1.77 -11.60 6.07
N ALA A 70 -2.42 -11.69 7.24
CA ALA A 70 -2.10 -10.84 8.38
C ALA A 70 -0.65 -11.03 8.85
N ARG A 71 -0.15 -12.28 8.86
CA ARG A 71 1.26 -12.56 9.17
C ARG A 71 2.22 -11.87 8.20
N LEU A 72 1.90 -11.87 6.90
CA LEU A 72 2.69 -11.21 5.86
C LEU A 72 2.62 -9.68 5.97
N GLU A 73 1.45 -9.12 6.26
CA GLU A 73 1.26 -7.67 6.48
C GLU A 73 2.10 -7.19 7.67
N GLN A 74 2.05 -7.92 8.79
CA GLN A 74 2.85 -7.63 9.98
C GLN A 74 4.35 -7.70 9.72
N GLN A 75 4.79 -8.72 8.97
CA GLN A 75 6.20 -8.93 8.67
C GLN A 75 6.80 -7.83 7.78
N ASN A 76 6.03 -7.32 6.81
CA ASN A 76 6.56 -6.43 5.78
C ASN A 76 6.20 -4.95 6.00
N PHE A 77 5.08 -4.66 6.69
CA PHE A 77 4.57 -3.31 6.84
C PHE A 77 4.37 -2.88 8.30
N GLY A 78 4.57 -3.78 9.26
CA GLY A 78 4.37 -3.48 10.67
C GLY A 78 2.91 -3.25 11.04
N GLN A 79 1.98 -3.82 10.26
CA GLN A 79 0.53 -3.69 10.43
C GLN A 79 -0.10 -4.95 10.98
#